data_AF-A0A954YZZ6-F1
#
_entry.id   AF-A0A954YZZ6-F1
#
_cell.length_a   1.000
_cell.length_b   1.000
_cell.length_c   1.000
_cell.angle_alpha   90.00
_cell.angle_beta   90.00
_cell.angle_gamma   90.00
#
_symmetry.space_group_name_H-M   'P 1'
#
loop_
_entity.id
_entity.type
_entity.pdbx_description
1 polymer ?
#
loop_
_entity_poly.entity_id
_entity_poly.type
_entity_poly.pdbx_seq_one_letter_code
_entity_poly.pdbx_strand_id
1 'polypeptide(L)'
;FGPVVTILAIVGARGFLRNPAAKLVAASAGIYFLAETIVFRYGLFASGGYSRFLVAISPLVAILAVNGANRLLSPDLSIWRWASVGAAMAMALLWIAMERQLVIQHGVILDIAETHKAVWAIRITTIALAAIALVAFGLGATTSGRRVGRHLTPVALAVLLAMTLYAFYRPLPKPADATLIDDAISKLERLGYGDRPVVTAHPYVELRVGGAIPYDHPDTRRRIEQAEIGSLIVWESRLTGSEDHKLGIGEFLGSPAFREVLRTDPLPYQQTPYLYVFEKVASWSPRQVRVASPASQT
;
A
#
# COMPACT_ATOMS: atom_id res chain seq x y z
N PHE A 1 -10.22 -1.72 -4.92
CA PHE A 1 -11.31 -2.69 -4.62
C PHE A 1 -10.71 -4.00 -4.17
N GLY A 2 -11.38 -4.75 -3.30
CA GLY A 2 -10.94 -6.08 -2.93
C GLY A 2 -11.10 -7.11 -4.06
N PRO A 3 -10.38 -8.24 -4.02
CA PRO A 3 -10.39 -9.26 -5.08
C PRO A 3 -11.78 -9.83 -5.40
N VAL A 4 -12.64 -10.05 -4.38
CA VAL A 4 -14.02 -10.51 -4.58
C VAL A 4 -14.80 -9.56 -5.50
N VAL A 5 -14.73 -8.26 -5.22
CA VAL A 5 -15.46 -7.23 -5.96
C VAL A 5 -14.97 -7.20 -7.40
N THR A 6 -13.66 -7.31 -7.62
CA THR A 6 -13.07 -7.40 -8.96
C THR A 6 -13.56 -8.62 -9.73
N ILE A 7 -13.56 -9.79 -9.11
CA ILE A 7 -14.08 -11.03 -9.72
C ILE A 7 -15.54 -10.85 -10.12
N LEU A 8 -16.39 -10.44 -9.18
CA LEU A 8 -17.81 -10.22 -9.44
C LEU A 8 -18.03 -9.18 -10.54
N ALA A 9 -17.25 -8.10 -10.56
CA ALA A 9 -17.34 -7.09 -11.60
C ALA A 9 -17.01 -7.64 -12.99
N ILE A 10 -15.98 -8.51 -13.12
CA ILE A 10 -15.64 -9.18 -14.38
C ILE A 10 -16.78 -10.09 -14.86
N VAL A 11 -17.39 -10.85 -13.96
CA VAL A 11 -18.54 -11.71 -14.29
C VAL A 11 -19.75 -10.87 -14.73
N GLY A 12 -20.01 -9.76 -14.04
CA GLY A 12 -21.09 -8.84 -14.37
C GLY A 12 -20.86 -8.08 -15.69
N ALA A 13 -19.60 -7.77 -16.03
CA ALA A 13 -19.24 -6.99 -17.21
C ALA A 13 -19.76 -7.63 -18.51
N ARG A 14 -19.64 -8.95 -18.68
CA ARG A 14 -20.15 -9.64 -19.88
C ARG A 14 -21.64 -9.40 -20.11
N GLY A 15 -22.42 -9.39 -19.02
CA GLY A 15 -23.85 -9.12 -19.08
C GLY A 15 -24.17 -7.68 -19.40
N PHE A 16 -23.46 -6.80 -18.70
CA PHE A 16 -23.58 -5.36 -18.83
C PHE A 16 -23.29 -4.92 -20.27
N LEU A 17 -22.20 -5.41 -20.87
CA LEU A 17 -21.74 -5.06 -22.22
C LEU A 17 -22.65 -5.55 -23.35
N ARG A 18 -23.69 -6.35 -23.08
CA ARG A 18 -24.71 -6.68 -24.09
C ARG A 18 -25.66 -5.50 -24.37
N ASN A 19 -25.81 -4.58 -23.42
CA ASN A 19 -26.62 -3.37 -23.61
C ASN A 19 -25.78 -2.25 -24.26
N PRO A 20 -26.19 -1.66 -25.39
CA PRO A 20 -25.42 -0.60 -26.06
C PRO A 20 -25.19 0.64 -25.17
N ALA A 21 -26.15 1.03 -24.34
CA ALA A 21 -25.96 2.16 -23.42
C ALA A 21 -24.89 1.86 -22.36
N ALA A 22 -24.85 0.62 -21.89
CA ALA A 22 -23.84 0.15 -20.93
C ALA A 22 -22.43 0.11 -21.53
N LYS A 23 -22.29 -0.13 -22.85
CA LYS A 23 -21.00 -0.05 -23.55
C LYS A 23 -20.43 1.36 -23.50
N LEU A 24 -21.26 2.38 -23.69
CA LEU A 24 -20.82 3.79 -23.59
C LEU A 24 -20.32 4.10 -22.18
N VAL A 25 -21.07 3.72 -21.14
CA VAL A 25 -20.66 3.92 -19.74
C VAL A 25 -19.33 3.21 -19.44
N ALA A 26 -19.18 1.96 -19.89
CA ALA A 26 -17.93 1.21 -19.71
C ALA A 26 -16.75 1.84 -20.47
N ALA A 27 -16.98 2.33 -21.70
CA ALA A 27 -15.97 3.03 -22.47
C ALA A 27 -15.54 4.34 -21.79
N SER A 28 -16.49 5.14 -21.30
CA SER A 28 -16.21 6.37 -20.54
C SER A 28 -15.39 6.09 -19.29
N ALA A 29 -15.74 5.06 -18.51
CA ALA A 29 -14.97 4.68 -17.33
C ALA A 29 -13.57 4.16 -17.68
N GLY A 30 -13.43 3.42 -18.78
CA GLY A 30 -12.14 2.96 -19.30
C GLY A 30 -11.24 4.11 -19.74
N ILE A 31 -11.79 5.08 -20.48
CA ILE A 31 -11.08 6.30 -20.89
C ILE A 31 -10.64 7.11 -19.67
N TYR A 32 -11.53 7.30 -18.70
CA TYR A 32 -11.22 7.99 -17.45
C TYR A 32 -10.08 7.29 -16.69
N PHE A 33 -10.18 5.96 -16.50
CA PHE A 33 -9.13 5.19 -15.84
C PHE A 33 -7.78 5.28 -16.56
N LEU A 34 -7.78 5.21 -17.89
CA LEU A 34 -6.57 5.32 -18.70
C LEU A 34 -5.96 6.71 -18.58
N ALA A 35 -6.78 7.77 -18.68
CA ALA A 35 -6.33 9.15 -18.52
C ALA A 35 -5.67 9.36 -17.16
N GLU A 36 -6.33 8.95 -16.07
CA GLU A 36 -5.77 9.07 -14.72
C GLU A 36 -4.50 8.24 -14.52
N THR A 37 -4.43 7.05 -15.12
CA THR A 37 -3.22 6.22 -15.09
C THR A 37 -2.04 6.92 -15.79
N ILE A 38 -2.30 7.60 -16.91
CA ILE A 38 -1.30 8.40 -17.62
C ILE A 38 -0.86 9.58 -16.75
N VAL A 39 -1.80 10.35 -16.19
CA VAL A 39 -1.47 11.50 -15.35
C VAL A 39 -0.68 11.08 -14.11
N PHE A 40 -1.06 9.97 -13.48
CA PHE A 40 -0.32 9.37 -12.37
C PHE A 40 1.12 8.98 -12.79
N ARG A 41 1.29 8.38 -13.97
CA ARG A 41 2.61 7.98 -14.48
C ARG A 41 3.58 9.16 -14.65
N TYR A 42 3.05 10.35 -14.95
CA TYR A 42 3.84 11.58 -15.10
C TYR A 42 4.09 12.32 -13.77
N GLY A 43 3.65 11.79 -12.63
CA GLY A 43 3.92 12.39 -11.32
C GLY A 43 3.23 13.75 -11.10
N LEU A 44 2.22 14.08 -11.93
CA LEU A 44 1.46 15.33 -11.81
C LEU A 44 0.57 15.36 -10.55
N PHE A 45 0.52 14.27 -9.79
CA PHE A 45 -0.21 14.14 -8.54
C PHE A 45 0.68 13.60 -7.42
N ALA A 46 1.31 14.51 -6.68
CA ALA A 46 2.14 14.15 -5.53
C ALA A 46 1.34 13.93 -4.22
N SER A 47 0.07 14.38 -4.10
CA SER A 47 -0.60 14.44 -2.79
C SER A 47 -1.88 13.59 -2.61
N GLY A 48 -2.58 13.21 -3.68
CA GLY A 48 -3.93 12.60 -3.57
C GLY A 48 -3.98 11.11 -3.25
N GLY A 49 -2.94 10.36 -3.62
CA GLY A 49 -2.96 8.90 -3.61
C GLY A 49 -3.88 8.30 -4.70
N TYR A 50 -3.52 7.13 -5.20
CA TYR A 50 -4.25 6.43 -6.27
C TYR A 50 -5.72 6.12 -5.91
N SER A 51 -6.05 6.05 -4.62
CA SER A 51 -7.38 5.74 -4.12
C SER A 51 -8.46 6.75 -4.53
N ARG A 52 -8.11 8.04 -4.68
CA ARG A 52 -9.07 9.08 -5.06
C ARG A 52 -9.59 8.91 -6.49
N PHE A 53 -8.74 8.45 -7.41
CA PHE A 53 -9.15 8.18 -8.79
C PHE A 53 -10.14 7.01 -8.88
N LEU A 54 -10.04 6.06 -7.94
CA LEU A 54 -10.95 4.93 -7.87
C LEU A 54 -12.37 5.35 -7.46
N VAL A 55 -12.55 6.51 -6.81
CA VAL A 55 -13.87 6.97 -6.34
C VAL A 55 -14.86 7.14 -7.50
N ALA A 56 -14.44 7.77 -8.60
CA ALA A 56 -15.32 8.01 -9.75
C ALA A 56 -15.76 6.72 -10.46
N ILE A 57 -14.89 5.70 -10.50
CA ILE A 57 -15.21 4.40 -11.10
C ILE A 57 -15.88 3.43 -10.11
N SER A 58 -15.87 3.73 -8.81
CA SER A 58 -16.42 2.86 -7.75
C SER A 58 -17.88 2.48 -7.96
N PRO A 59 -18.80 3.42 -8.30
CA PRO A 59 -20.18 3.06 -8.55
C PRO A 59 -20.34 2.06 -9.70
N LEU A 60 -19.59 2.22 -10.79
CA LEU A 60 -19.63 1.28 -11.92
C LEU A 60 -19.13 -0.10 -11.49
N VAL A 61 -18.00 -0.16 -10.78
CA VAL A 61 -17.48 -1.44 -10.27
C VAL A 61 -18.49 -2.11 -9.33
N ALA A 62 -19.17 -1.35 -8.48
CA ALA A 62 -20.22 -1.86 -7.60
C ALA A 62 -21.42 -2.41 -8.38
N ILE A 63 -21.92 -1.68 -9.38
CA ILE A 63 -23.04 -2.13 -10.26
C ILE A 63 -22.66 -3.42 -10.98
N LEU A 64 -21.44 -3.47 -11.53
CA LEU A 64 -20.92 -4.67 -12.19
C LEU A 64 -20.81 -5.84 -11.21
N ALA A 65 -20.32 -5.60 -9.99
CA ALA A 65 -20.21 -6.63 -8.97
C ALA A 65 -21.58 -7.18 -8.54
N VAL A 66 -22.58 -6.32 -8.34
CA VAL A 66 -23.96 -6.74 -8.04
C VAL A 66 -24.55 -7.55 -9.19
N ASN A 67 -24.37 -7.11 -10.44
CA ASN A 67 -24.81 -7.87 -11.61
C ASN A 67 -24.10 -9.23 -11.70
N GLY A 68 -22.81 -9.30 -11.38
CA GLY A 68 -22.04 -10.54 -11.29
C GLY A 68 -22.56 -11.49 -10.20
N ALA A 69 -22.90 -10.95 -9.03
CA ALA A 69 -23.48 -11.72 -7.94
C ALA A 69 -24.86 -12.31 -8.32
N ASN A 70 -25.73 -11.50 -8.91
CA ASN A 70 -27.04 -11.96 -9.41
C ASN A 70 -26.90 -13.07 -10.46
N ARG A 71 -25.89 -12.94 -11.33
CA ARG A 71 -25.56 -13.94 -12.36
C ARG A 71 -25.04 -15.24 -11.79
N LEU A 72 -24.24 -15.20 -10.73
CA LEU A 72 -23.82 -16.39 -10.00
C LEU A 72 -24.99 -17.11 -9.33
N LEU A 73 -26.06 -16.40 -8.93
CA LEU A 73 -27.25 -17.03 -8.37
C LEU A 73 -28.17 -17.66 -9.44
N SER A 74 -27.95 -17.34 -10.72
CA SER A 74 -28.72 -17.89 -11.84
C SER A 74 -28.45 -19.39 -12.04
N PRO A 75 -29.46 -20.19 -12.44
CA PRO A 75 -29.28 -21.60 -12.79
C PRO A 75 -28.55 -21.84 -14.13
N ASP A 76 -28.24 -20.80 -14.91
CA ASP A 76 -27.60 -20.93 -16.23
C ASP A 76 -26.12 -21.34 -16.14
N LEU A 77 -25.83 -22.56 -16.59
CA LEU A 77 -24.50 -23.17 -16.58
C LEU A 77 -23.47 -22.43 -17.43
N SER A 78 -23.90 -21.78 -18.51
CA SER A 78 -22.99 -21.02 -19.36
C SER A 78 -22.42 -19.84 -18.60
N ILE A 79 -23.23 -19.18 -17.78
CA ILE A 79 -22.84 -18.05 -16.93
C ILE A 79 -21.85 -18.52 -15.87
N TRP A 80 -22.10 -19.66 -15.24
CA TRP A 80 -21.20 -20.24 -14.24
C TRP A 80 -19.82 -20.57 -14.78
N ARG A 81 -19.73 -21.20 -15.97
CA ARG A 81 -18.45 -21.49 -16.61
C ARG A 81 -17.63 -20.23 -16.87
N TRP A 82 -18.27 -19.20 -17.39
CA TRP A 82 -17.62 -17.91 -17.62
C TRP A 82 -17.23 -17.22 -16.32
N ALA A 83 -18.04 -17.38 -15.26
CA ALA A 83 -17.73 -16.82 -13.95
C ALA A 83 -16.47 -17.45 -13.34
N SER A 84 -16.35 -18.78 -13.41
CA SER A 84 -15.15 -19.50 -12.95
C SER A 84 -13.90 -19.10 -13.74
N VAL A 85 -13.99 -18.98 -15.07
CA VAL A 85 -12.88 -18.53 -15.92
C VAL A 85 -12.50 -17.08 -15.59
N GLY A 86 -13.49 -16.20 -15.45
CA GLY A 86 -13.28 -14.80 -15.07
C GLY A 86 -12.62 -14.67 -13.70
N ALA A 87 -13.03 -15.50 -12.73
CA ALA A 87 -12.42 -15.56 -11.41
C ALA A 87 -10.95 -16.00 -11.48
N ALA A 88 -10.66 -17.09 -12.20
CA ALA A 88 -9.29 -17.58 -12.37
C ALA A 88 -8.39 -16.53 -13.04
N MET A 89 -8.88 -15.86 -14.08
CA MET A 89 -8.14 -14.81 -14.79
C MET A 89 -7.89 -13.58 -13.89
N ALA A 90 -8.88 -13.15 -13.12
CA ALA A 90 -8.73 -12.05 -12.16
C ALA A 90 -7.67 -12.35 -11.10
N MET A 91 -7.67 -13.58 -10.57
CA MET A 91 -6.69 -14.03 -9.60
C MET A 91 -5.28 -14.12 -10.21
N ALA A 92 -5.15 -14.58 -11.46
CA ALA A 92 -3.87 -14.60 -12.17
C ALA A 92 -3.33 -13.18 -12.42
N LEU A 93 -4.18 -12.24 -12.84
CA LEU A 93 -3.79 -10.84 -13.02
C LEU A 93 -3.37 -10.19 -11.70
N LEU A 94 -4.11 -10.45 -10.62
CA LEU A 94 -3.77 -9.98 -9.28
C LEU A 94 -2.40 -10.53 -8.85
N TRP A 95 -2.15 -11.82 -9.09
CA TRP A 95 -0.85 -12.43 -8.81
C TRP A 95 0.27 -11.74 -9.57
N ILE A 96 0.13 -11.59 -10.90
CA ILE A 96 1.16 -10.96 -11.75
C ILE A 96 1.42 -9.53 -11.30
N ALA A 97 0.37 -8.76 -11.00
CA ALA A 97 0.49 -7.39 -10.52
C ALA A 97 1.24 -7.34 -9.18
N MET A 98 0.90 -8.23 -8.25
CA MET A 98 1.59 -8.34 -6.95
C MET A 98 3.06 -8.71 -7.12
N GLU A 99 3.39 -9.75 -7.89
CA GLU A 99 4.78 -10.15 -8.16
C GLU A 99 5.57 -9.01 -8.79
N ARG A 100 4.97 -8.30 -9.75
CA ARG A 100 5.61 -7.15 -10.38
C ARG A 100 5.85 -6.03 -9.36
N GLN A 101 4.89 -5.77 -8.48
CA GLN A 101 5.05 -4.79 -7.40
C GLN A 101 6.18 -5.19 -6.45
N LEU A 102 6.28 -6.47 -6.08
CA LEU A 102 7.34 -7.00 -5.23
C LEU A 102 8.72 -6.88 -5.87
N VAL A 103 8.82 -7.07 -7.19
CA VAL A 103 10.08 -6.90 -7.93
C VAL A 103 10.47 -5.41 -8.03
N ILE A 104 9.51 -4.54 -8.34
CA ILE A 104 9.76 -3.09 -8.45
C ILE A 104 10.18 -2.52 -7.09
N GLN A 105 9.52 -2.97 -6.01
CA GLN A 105 9.74 -2.45 -4.67
C GLN A 105 10.65 -3.34 -3.82
N HIS A 106 11.45 -4.25 -4.43
CA HIS A 106 12.29 -5.20 -3.69
C HIS A 106 13.20 -4.49 -2.66
N GLY A 107 13.73 -3.30 -2.98
CA GLY A 107 14.55 -2.51 -2.05
C GLY A 107 13.80 -1.83 -0.91
N VAL A 108 12.48 -1.62 -1.04
CA VAL A 108 11.65 -0.90 -0.04
C VAL A 108 10.82 -1.88 0.81
N ILE A 109 10.45 -3.03 0.25
CA ILE A 109 9.54 -4.01 0.88
C ILE A 109 10.27 -5.05 1.73
N LEU A 110 11.56 -5.32 1.49
CA LEU A 110 12.35 -6.31 2.23
C LEU A 110 12.47 -6.00 3.74
N ASP A 111 12.11 -4.79 4.14
CA ASP A 111 12.34 -4.26 5.48
C ASP A 111 11.11 -4.30 6.41
N ILE A 112 9.92 -4.61 5.89
CA ILE A 112 8.75 -4.85 6.75
C ILE A 112 8.90 -6.26 7.35
N ALA A 113 8.95 -6.34 8.69
CA ALA A 113 9.00 -7.62 9.37
C ALA A 113 7.82 -8.48 8.90
N GLU A 114 8.11 -9.71 8.50
CA GLU A 114 7.13 -10.67 7.98
C GLU A 114 6.57 -10.41 6.57
N THR A 115 7.15 -9.52 5.75
CA THR A 115 6.68 -9.39 4.34
C THR A 115 6.71 -10.72 3.62
N HIS A 116 7.72 -11.54 3.84
CA HIS A 116 7.80 -12.88 3.26
C HIS A 116 6.58 -13.73 3.63
N LYS A 117 6.09 -13.66 4.88
CA LYS A 117 4.88 -14.37 5.33
C LYS A 117 3.65 -13.81 4.65
N ALA A 118 3.53 -12.48 4.56
CA ALA A 118 2.40 -11.84 3.88
C ALA A 118 2.35 -12.17 2.39
N VAL A 119 3.49 -12.12 1.70
CA VAL A 119 3.63 -12.51 0.29
C VAL A 119 3.24 -13.97 0.12
N TRP A 120 3.79 -14.89 0.91
CA TRP A 120 3.43 -16.30 0.84
C TRP A 120 1.95 -16.54 1.17
N ALA A 121 1.37 -15.82 2.13
CA ALA A 121 -0.04 -15.91 2.46
C ALA A 121 -0.92 -15.48 1.27
N ILE A 122 -0.60 -14.36 0.61
CA ILE A 122 -1.33 -13.91 -0.59
C ILE A 122 -1.15 -14.92 -1.72
N ARG A 123 0.06 -15.46 -1.91
CA ARG A 123 0.34 -16.49 -2.90
C ARG A 123 -0.51 -17.74 -2.67
N ILE A 124 -0.40 -18.36 -1.49
CA ILE A 124 -1.16 -19.56 -1.14
C ILE A 124 -2.66 -19.31 -1.30
N THR A 125 -3.15 -18.17 -0.81
CA THR A 125 -4.57 -17.78 -0.95
C THR A 125 -4.97 -17.68 -2.42
N THR A 126 -4.13 -17.07 -3.26
CA THR A 126 -4.42 -16.90 -4.68
C THR A 126 -4.46 -18.24 -5.43
N ILE A 127 -3.49 -19.12 -5.17
CA ILE A 127 -3.46 -20.47 -5.74
C ILE A 127 -4.68 -21.27 -5.29
N ALA A 128 -5.01 -21.25 -3.99
CA ALA A 128 -6.16 -21.97 -3.45
C ALA A 128 -7.47 -21.52 -4.12
N LEU A 129 -7.66 -20.22 -4.32
CA LEU A 129 -8.86 -19.69 -4.98
C LEU A 129 -8.91 -20.04 -6.46
N ALA A 130 -7.78 -19.97 -7.16
CA ALA A 130 -7.68 -20.41 -8.55
C ALA A 130 -8.03 -21.90 -8.67
N ALA A 131 -7.52 -22.74 -7.75
CA ALA A 131 -7.84 -24.16 -7.70
C ALA A 131 -9.33 -24.41 -7.43
N ILE A 132 -9.93 -23.71 -6.45
CA ILE A 132 -11.38 -23.79 -6.17
C ILE A 132 -12.19 -23.38 -7.41
N ALA A 133 -11.80 -22.32 -8.12
CA ALA A 133 -12.48 -21.87 -9.33
C ALA A 133 -12.39 -22.92 -10.45
N LEU A 134 -11.23 -23.54 -10.64
CA LEU A 134 -11.02 -24.61 -11.62
C LEU A 134 -11.78 -25.90 -11.26
N VAL A 135 -11.81 -26.29 -9.98
CA VAL A 135 -12.60 -27.43 -9.50
C VAL A 135 -14.09 -27.15 -9.69
N ALA A 136 -14.58 -25.96 -9.34
CA ALA A 136 -15.96 -25.57 -9.57
C ALA A 136 -16.32 -25.60 -11.08
N PHE A 137 -15.41 -25.17 -11.94
CA PHE A 137 -15.55 -25.26 -13.40
C PHE A 137 -15.68 -26.72 -13.87
N GLY A 138 -14.79 -27.60 -13.40
CA GLY A 138 -14.79 -29.03 -13.74
C GLY A 138 -16.04 -29.76 -13.23
N LEU A 139 -16.44 -29.52 -11.97
CA LEU A 139 -17.64 -30.10 -11.37
C LEU A 139 -18.92 -29.65 -12.10
N GLY A 140 -18.97 -28.41 -12.59
CA GLY A 140 -20.07 -27.89 -13.40
C GLY A 140 -20.31 -28.65 -14.72
N ALA A 141 -19.35 -29.45 -15.18
CA ALA A 141 -19.52 -30.33 -16.34
C ALA A 141 -20.36 -31.58 -16.05
N THR A 142 -20.51 -31.97 -14.77
CA THR A 142 -21.26 -33.17 -14.34
C THR A 142 -22.60 -32.80 -13.71
N THR A 143 -23.64 -33.64 -13.87
CA THR A 143 -24.97 -33.38 -13.30
C THR A 143 -24.97 -33.35 -11.77
N SER A 144 -24.22 -34.25 -11.12
CA SER A 144 -24.05 -34.29 -9.66
C SER A 144 -23.21 -33.12 -9.13
N GLY A 145 -22.16 -32.72 -9.85
CA GLY A 145 -21.29 -31.60 -9.47
C GLY A 145 -21.98 -30.23 -9.53
N ARG A 146 -23.09 -30.10 -10.28
CA ARG A 146 -23.87 -28.85 -10.36
C ARG A 146 -24.48 -28.43 -9.02
N ARG A 147 -25.01 -29.36 -8.22
CA ARG A 147 -25.58 -29.01 -6.90
C ARG A 147 -24.50 -28.52 -5.95
N VAL A 148 -23.35 -29.21 -5.93
CA VAL A 148 -22.23 -28.86 -5.04
C VAL A 148 -21.59 -27.53 -5.46
N GLY A 149 -21.31 -27.35 -6.75
CA GLY A 149 -20.71 -26.13 -7.30
C GLY A 149 -21.55 -24.88 -7.04
N ARG A 150 -22.89 -25.00 -7.08
CA ARG A 150 -23.82 -23.91 -6.83
C ARG A 150 -23.66 -23.26 -5.45
N HIS A 151 -23.29 -24.05 -4.43
CA HIS A 151 -23.11 -23.54 -3.08
C HIS A 151 -21.65 -23.23 -2.77
N LEU A 152 -20.70 -23.97 -3.36
CA LEU A 152 -19.27 -23.82 -3.08
C LEU A 152 -18.74 -22.43 -3.45
N THR A 153 -19.05 -21.92 -4.64
CA THR A 153 -18.54 -20.63 -5.12
C THR A 153 -19.04 -19.42 -4.31
N PRO A 154 -20.35 -19.23 -4.04
CA PRO A 154 -20.79 -18.11 -3.22
C PRO A 154 -20.28 -18.20 -1.78
N VAL A 155 -20.18 -19.40 -1.19
CA VAL A 155 -19.58 -19.58 0.13
C VAL A 155 -18.11 -19.19 0.13
N ALA A 156 -17.33 -19.63 -0.87
CA ALA A 156 -15.92 -19.26 -0.99
C ALA A 156 -15.73 -17.75 -1.15
N LEU A 157 -16.56 -17.08 -1.97
CA LEU A 157 -16.53 -15.63 -2.13
C LEU A 157 -16.94 -14.90 -0.84
N ALA A 158 -17.93 -15.39 -0.12
CA ALA A 158 -18.36 -14.81 1.16
C ALA A 158 -17.28 -14.93 2.23
N VAL A 159 -16.63 -16.10 2.34
CA VAL A 159 -15.49 -16.31 3.23
C VAL A 159 -14.33 -15.37 2.85
N LEU A 160 -14.03 -15.24 1.56
CA LEU A 160 -12.99 -14.32 1.12
C LEU A 160 -13.31 -12.86 1.47
N LEU A 161 -14.57 -12.45 1.28
CA LEU A 161 -15.01 -11.10 1.62
C LEU A 161 -14.88 -10.86 3.13
N ALA A 162 -15.34 -11.79 3.96
CA ALA A 162 -15.21 -11.71 5.41
C ALA A 162 -13.74 -11.63 5.86
N MET A 163 -12.87 -12.47 5.29
CA MET A 163 -11.43 -12.42 5.56
C MET A 163 -10.79 -11.10 5.12
N THR A 164 -11.20 -10.58 3.97
CA THR A 164 -10.73 -9.28 3.45
C THR A 164 -11.14 -8.15 4.38
N LEU A 165 -12.42 -8.11 4.79
CA LEU A 165 -12.93 -7.12 5.73
C LEU A 165 -12.21 -7.24 7.08
N TYR A 166 -12.06 -8.45 7.61
CA TYR A 166 -11.31 -8.69 8.85
C TYR A 166 -9.87 -8.17 8.77
N ALA A 167 -9.19 -8.39 7.65
CA ALA A 167 -7.84 -7.89 7.43
C ALA A 167 -7.78 -6.35 7.35
N PHE A 168 -8.76 -5.69 6.73
CA PHE A 168 -8.80 -4.22 6.59
C PHE A 168 -9.29 -3.49 7.84
N TYR A 169 -10.18 -4.09 8.64
CA TYR A 169 -10.75 -3.48 9.84
C TYR A 169 -9.98 -3.82 11.12
N ARG A 170 -8.95 -4.67 11.05
CA ARG A 170 -8.09 -4.91 12.20
C ARG A 170 -7.30 -3.63 12.52
N PRO A 171 -7.17 -3.23 13.80
CA PRO A 171 -6.25 -2.18 14.18
C PRO A 171 -4.89 -2.45 13.54
N LEU A 172 -4.32 -1.43 12.87
CA LEU A 172 -3.00 -1.55 12.28
C LEU A 172 -2.05 -2.02 13.39
N PRO A 173 -1.34 -3.15 13.21
CA PRO A 173 -0.38 -3.58 14.20
C PRO A 173 0.67 -2.49 14.38
N LYS A 174 1.18 -2.35 15.60
CA LYS A 174 2.35 -1.51 15.84
C LYS A 174 3.47 -1.95 14.88
N PRO A 175 4.19 -1.01 14.24
CA PRO A 175 5.30 -1.38 13.38
C PRO A 175 6.37 -2.12 14.21
N ALA A 176 7.20 -2.92 13.55
CA ALA A 176 8.16 -3.80 14.24
C ALA A 176 9.21 -3.03 15.07
N ASP A 177 9.45 -1.77 14.71
CA ASP A 177 10.34 -0.81 15.36
C ASP A 177 9.63 0.02 16.46
N ALA A 178 8.33 -0.18 16.68
CA ALA A 178 7.54 0.61 17.62
C ALA A 178 8.11 0.60 19.04
N THR A 179 8.58 -0.55 19.52
CA THR A 179 9.17 -0.66 20.86
C THR A 179 10.41 0.20 20.99
N LEU A 180 11.28 0.17 19.98
CA LEU A 180 12.52 0.95 19.98
C LEU A 180 12.21 2.45 19.86
N ILE A 181 11.21 2.85 19.07
CA ILE A 181 10.72 4.23 19.00
C ILE A 181 10.12 4.67 20.35
N ASP A 182 9.26 3.85 20.96
CA ASP A 182 8.63 4.12 22.25
C ASP A 182 9.70 4.28 23.35
N ASP A 183 10.74 3.45 23.34
CA ASP A 183 11.89 3.53 24.25
C ASP A 183 12.73 4.80 24.01
N ALA A 184 12.96 5.17 22.75
CA ALA A 184 13.70 6.38 22.38
C ALA A 184 12.96 7.64 22.84
N ILE A 185 11.65 7.72 22.62
CA ILE A 185 10.80 8.83 23.08
C ILE A 185 10.82 8.91 24.61
N SER A 186 10.61 7.79 25.30
CA SER A 186 10.65 7.73 26.78
C SER A 186 12.03 8.13 27.34
N LYS A 187 13.11 7.88 26.59
CA LYS A 187 14.47 8.32 26.96
C LYS A 187 14.65 9.83 26.73
N LEU A 188 14.12 10.40 25.65
CA LEU A 188 14.12 11.84 25.41
C LEU A 188 13.34 12.60 26.49
N GLU A 189 12.17 12.09 26.89
CA GLU A 189 11.37 12.65 27.97
C GLU A 189 12.16 12.72 29.28
N ARG A 190 12.81 11.61 29.68
CA ARG A 190 13.67 11.55 30.88
C ARG A 190 14.88 12.48 30.82
N LEU A 191 15.36 12.79 29.63
CA LEU A 191 16.47 13.74 29.41
C LEU A 191 16.00 15.21 29.38
N GLY A 192 14.70 15.48 29.59
CA GLY A 192 14.15 16.83 29.59
C GLY A 192 13.87 17.40 28.19
N TYR A 193 13.76 16.53 27.17
CA TYR A 193 13.45 16.91 25.79
C TYR A 193 12.00 16.64 25.40
N GLY A 194 11.15 16.16 26.32
CA GLY A 194 9.78 15.73 26.02
C GLY A 194 8.86 16.82 25.47
N ASP A 195 9.04 18.07 25.91
CA ASP A 195 8.18 19.20 25.50
C ASP A 195 8.65 19.90 24.20
N ARG A 196 9.73 19.41 23.57
CA ARG A 196 10.32 20.09 22.42
C ARG A 196 9.59 19.72 21.12
N PRO A 197 9.44 20.66 20.17
CA PRO A 197 8.90 20.35 18.85
C PRO A 197 9.73 19.28 18.15
N VAL A 198 9.06 18.27 17.59
CA VAL A 198 9.71 17.17 16.86
C VAL A 198 9.39 17.27 15.37
N VAL A 199 10.43 17.20 14.53
CA VAL A 199 10.33 17.08 13.07
C VAL A 199 10.85 15.72 12.67
N THR A 200 10.06 14.97 11.92
CA THR A 200 10.38 13.62 11.47
C THR A 200 9.66 13.32 10.15
N ALA A 201 10.21 12.36 9.39
CA ALA A 201 9.50 11.73 8.27
C ALA A 201 8.75 10.45 8.70
N HIS A 202 8.95 9.97 9.93
CA HIS A 202 8.43 8.68 10.38
C HIS A 202 6.99 8.80 10.93
N PRO A 203 5.97 8.21 10.29
CA PRO A 203 4.57 8.41 10.68
C PRO A 203 4.26 7.96 12.11
N TYR A 204 4.90 6.89 12.59
CA TYR A 204 4.68 6.41 13.96
C TYR A 204 5.32 7.35 15.00
N VAL A 205 6.45 7.99 14.69
CA VAL A 205 7.06 8.97 15.61
C VAL A 205 6.14 10.18 15.71
N GLU A 206 5.67 10.69 14.56
CA GLU A 206 4.73 11.83 14.50
C GLU A 206 3.43 11.55 15.26
N LEU A 207 2.86 10.35 15.11
CA LEU A 207 1.71 9.89 15.89
C LEU A 207 2.00 9.87 17.40
N ARG A 208 3.18 9.39 17.82
CA ARG A 208 3.52 9.24 19.23
C ARG A 208 3.78 10.57 19.94
N VAL A 209 4.35 11.54 19.24
CA VAL A 209 4.58 12.89 19.76
C VAL A 209 3.34 13.78 19.68
N GLY A 210 2.19 13.24 19.26
CA GLY A 210 0.93 13.99 19.14
C GLY A 210 0.90 14.98 17.98
N GLY A 211 1.78 14.82 16.99
CA GLY A 211 1.77 15.62 15.78
C GLY A 211 0.51 15.32 14.97
N ALA A 212 -0.28 16.35 14.67
CA ALA A 212 -1.27 16.24 13.60
C ALA A 212 -0.50 16.15 12.28
N ILE A 213 -0.85 15.18 11.44
CA ILE A 213 -0.32 15.05 10.07
C ILE A 213 -1.24 15.88 9.15
N PRO A 214 -0.99 17.18 8.89
CA PRO A 214 -1.75 17.93 7.89
C PRO A 214 -1.70 17.26 6.52
N TYR A 215 -2.81 17.27 5.80
CA TYR A 215 -2.88 16.67 4.46
C TYR A 215 -1.88 17.29 3.45
N ASP A 216 -1.50 18.56 3.68
CA ASP A 216 -0.43 19.28 2.99
C ASP A 216 0.79 19.32 3.93
N HIS A 217 1.67 18.32 3.82
CA HIS A 217 2.98 18.43 4.43
C HIS A 217 3.95 19.05 3.43
N PRO A 218 4.60 20.18 3.77
CA PRO A 218 5.82 20.55 3.08
C PRO A 218 6.84 19.41 3.24
N ASP A 219 7.68 19.23 2.23
CA ASP A 219 8.75 18.23 2.24
C ASP A 219 9.55 18.28 3.56
N THR A 220 9.96 17.12 4.08
CA THR A 220 10.66 16.97 5.36
C THR A 220 11.86 17.90 5.45
N ARG A 221 12.60 18.09 4.35
CA ARG A 221 13.72 19.04 4.29
C ARG A 221 13.29 20.46 4.61
N ARG A 222 12.20 20.92 4.00
CA ARG A 222 11.63 22.26 4.24
C ARG A 222 11.12 22.39 5.68
N ARG A 223 10.52 21.33 6.24
CA ARG A 223 10.12 21.31 7.66
C ARG A 223 11.33 21.47 8.60
N ILE A 224 12.43 20.79 8.32
CA ILE A 224 13.67 20.91 9.12
C ILE A 224 14.27 22.31 8.97
N GLU A 225 14.28 22.89 7.77
CA GLU A 225 14.74 24.26 7.53
C GLU A 225 13.91 25.28 8.33
N GLN A 226 12.59 25.14 8.33
CA GLN A 226 11.64 26.02 9.02
C GLN A 226 11.56 25.79 10.54
N ALA A 227 12.02 24.64 11.04
CA ALA A 227 11.99 24.33 12.47
C ALA A 227 12.76 25.36 13.30
N GLU A 228 12.26 25.70 14.49
CA GLU A 228 12.94 26.63 15.39
C GLU A 228 14.21 26.01 15.99
N ILE A 229 15.17 26.85 16.38
CA ILE A 229 16.33 26.41 17.17
C ILE A 229 15.81 25.80 18.49
N GLY A 230 16.33 24.63 18.85
CA GLY A 230 15.88 23.81 19.97
C GLY A 230 14.97 22.65 19.56
N SER A 231 14.40 22.67 18.35
CA SER A 231 13.59 21.56 17.82
C SER A 231 14.40 20.27 17.68
N LEU A 232 13.75 19.13 17.90
CA LEU A 232 14.33 17.82 17.69
C LEU A 232 14.04 17.32 16.28
N ILE A 233 15.08 16.83 15.61
CA ILE A 233 15.01 16.20 14.30
C ILE A 233 15.24 14.71 14.50
N VAL A 234 14.20 13.90 14.26
CA VAL A 234 14.30 12.44 14.33
C VAL A 234 14.58 11.92 12.93
N TRP A 235 15.84 11.58 12.69
CA TRP A 235 16.31 10.92 11.49
C TRP A 235 16.24 9.41 11.67
N GLU A 236 15.68 8.72 10.68
CA GLU A 236 15.55 7.27 10.70
C GLU A 236 16.09 6.69 9.39
N SER A 237 16.72 5.51 9.47
CA SER A 237 17.53 4.96 8.39
C SER A 237 16.77 4.58 7.12
N ARG A 238 15.47 4.32 7.19
CA ARG A 238 14.62 3.77 6.13
C ARG A 238 13.89 4.84 5.30
N LEU A 239 13.11 5.69 5.95
CA LEU A 239 12.29 6.73 5.34
C LEU A 239 13.11 8.00 5.15
N THR A 240 13.74 8.54 6.19
CA THR A 240 14.44 9.83 6.04
C THR A 240 15.61 9.72 5.06
N GLY A 241 16.29 8.57 5.04
CA GLY A 241 17.34 8.26 4.06
C GLY A 241 16.84 7.82 2.67
N SER A 242 15.54 7.67 2.44
CA SER A 242 14.99 7.16 1.18
C SER A 242 15.15 8.16 0.02
N GLU A 243 14.99 7.67 -1.21
CA GLU A 243 14.95 8.51 -2.43
C GLU A 243 13.82 9.55 -2.41
N ASP A 244 12.77 9.34 -1.62
CA ASP A 244 11.64 10.26 -1.53
C ASP A 244 12.00 11.51 -0.71
N HIS A 245 12.83 11.34 0.34
CA HIS A 245 13.22 12.44 1.24
C HIS A 245 14.63 12.97 0.98
N LYS A 246 15.53 12.14 0.44
CA LYS A 246 16.92 12.48 0.10
C LYS A 246 17.68 13.19 1.23
N LEU A 247 17.40 12.85 2.48
CA LEU A 247 18.06 13.42 3.66
C LEU A 247 19.09 12.43 4.17
N GLY A 248 20.32 12.54 3.69
CA GLY A 248 21.40 11.65 4.13
C GLY A 248 21.81 11.94 5.58
N ILE A 249 22.15 10.90 6.36
CA ILE A 249 22.63 11.08 7.75
C ILE A 249 23.86 11.99 7.85
N GLY A 250 24.70 12.00 6.81
CA GLY A 250 25.89 12.86 6.72
C GLY A 250 25.57 14.36 6.72
N GLU A 251 24.35 14.76 6.37
CA GLU A 251 23.90 16.16 6.48
C GLU A 251 23.74 16.62 7.93
N PHE A 252 23.62 15.68 8.86
CA PHE A 252 23.45 15.94 10.30
C PHE A 252 24.75 15.71 11.07
N LEU A 253 25.39 14.55 10.91
CA LEU A 253 26.56 14.14 11.72
C LEU A 253 27.81 15.04 11.60
N GLY A 254 27.89 15.89 10.58
CA GLY A 254 29.00 16.84 10.39
C GLY A 254 28.59 18.31 10.36
N SER A 255 27.32 18.61 10.63
CA SER A 255 26.78 19.97 10.50
C SER A 255 26.83 20.69 11.85
N PRO A 256 27.38 21.91 11.93
CA PRO A 256 27.36 22.70 13.16
C PRO A 256 25.95 23.16 13.55
N ALA A 257 24.97 23.01 12.65
CA ALA A 257 23.58 23.35 12.93
C ALA A 257 22.85 22.28 13.77
N PHE A 258 23.45 21.10 13.96
CA PHE A 258 22.82 19.98 14.64
C PHE A 258 23.73 19.42 15.73
N ARG A 259 23.14 19.10 16.88
CA ARG A 259 23.80 18.40 17.99
C ARG A 259 23.13 17.04 18.17
N GLU A 260 23.87 15.95 18.11
CA GLU A 260 23.32 14.62 18.43
C GLU A 260 22.91 14.58 19.91
N VAL A 261 21.66 14.21 20.17
CA VAL A 261 21.08 14.06 21.53
C VAL A 261 20.96 12.59 21.89
N LEU A 262 20.51 11.78 20.94
CA LEU A 262 20.25 10.36 21.15
C LEU A 262 20.55 9.58 19.88
N ARG A 263 21.09 8.38 20.06
CA ARG A 263 21.12 7.31 19.04
C ARG A 263 20.55 6.04 19.65
N THR A 264 19.90 5.23 18.83
CA THR A 264 19.42 3.90 19.25
C THR A 264 20.34 2.81 18.76
N ASP A 265 20.12 1.59 19.25
CA ASP A 265 20.77 0.42 18.69
C ASP A 265 20.28 0.15 17.26
N PRO A 266 21.09 -0.54 16.43
CA PRO A 266 20.64 -1.05 15.14
C PRO A 266 19.53 -2.09 15.34
N LEU A 267 18.64 -2.22 14.35
CA LEU A 267 17.73 -3.36 14.27
C LEU A 267 18.54 -4.66 14.03
N PRO A 268 18.01 -5.86 14.37
CA PRO A 268 18.76 -7.12 14.28
C PRO A 268 19.40 -7.45 12.91
N TYR A 269 18.93 -6.82 11.84
CA TYR A 269 19.36 -7.01 10.46
C TYR A 269 20.05 -5.77 9.86
N GLN A 270 20.32 -4.73 10.66
CA GLN A 270 21.00 -3.51 10.24
C GLN A 270 22.35 -3.38 10.94
N GLN A 271 23.31 -2.73 10.27
CA GLN A 271 24.62 -2.43 10.86
C GLN A 271 24.70 -1.01 11.44
N THR A 272 23.80 -0.13 11.01
CA THR A 272 23.73 1.26 11.44
C THR A 272 22.63 1.46 12.47
N PRO A 273 22.78 2.39 13.44
CA PRO A 273 21.70 2.83 14.32
C PRO A 273 20.42 3.10 13.53
N TYR A 274 19.30 2.64 14.07
CA TYR A 274 18.01 2.78 13.42
C TYR A 274 17.46 4.21 13.52
N LEU A 275 17.59 4.86 14.69
CA LEU A 275 17.22 6.26 14.92
C LEU A 275 18.42 7.08 15.38
N TYR A 276 18.50 8.29 14.84
CA TYR A 276 19.28 9.39 15.35
C TYR A 276 18.37 10.56 15.68
N VAL A 277 18.58 11.18 16.84
CA VAL A 277 17.86 12.36 17.26
C VAL A 277 18.84 13.50 17.41
N PHE A 278 18.62 14.55 16.63
CA PHE A 278 19.43 15.75 16.64
C PHE A 278 18.62 16.92 17.21
N GLU A 279 19.27 17.78 17.97
CA GLU A 279 18.75 19.09 18.30
C GLU A 279 19.27 20.10 17.28
N LYS A 280 18.36 20.91 16.72
CA LYS A 280 18.73 22.04 15.86
C LYS A 280 19.31 23.17 16.72
N VAL A 281 20.62 23.39 16.68
CA VAL A 281 21.32 24.41 17.48
C VAL A 281 21.68 25.67 16.69
N ALA A 282 21.58 25.64 15.35
CA ALA A 282 21.74 26.81 14.51
C ALA A 282 20.83 26.75 13.27
N SER A 283 20.78 27.84 12.50
CA SER A 283 20.13 27.84 11.19
C SER A 283 20.79 26.84 10.26
N TRP A 284 19.99 25.96 9.66
CA TRP A 284 20.47 24.97 8.71
C TRP A 284 20.11 25.42 7.29
N SER A 285 21.13 25.56 6.45
CA SER A 285 20.96 25.70 5.01
C SER A 285 21.47 24.40 4.38
N PRO A 286 20.63 23.65 3.66
CA PRO A 286 21.07 22.47 2.94
C PRO A 286 22.28 22.83 2.09
N ARG A 287 23.43 22.18 2.31
CA ARG A 287 24.45 22.21 1.27
C ARG A 287 23.75 21.66 0.04
N GLN A 288 23.78 22.41 -1.06
CA GLN A 288 23.47 21.83 -2.36
C GLN A 288 24.52 20.74 -2.59
N VAL A 289 24.24 19.54 -2.11
CA VAL A 289 24.98 18.35 -2.48
C VAL A 289 24.72 18.30 -3.97
N ARG A 290 25.71 18.73 -4.77
CA ARG A 290 25.72 18.44 -6.20
C ARG A 290 25.64 16.93 -6.24
N VAL A 291 24.44 16.41 -6.47
CA VAL A 291 24.25 15.02 -6.83
C VAL A 291 25.12 14.88 -8.06
N ALA A 292 26.30 14.28 -7.90
CA ALA A 292 27.10 13.90 -9.04
C ALA A 292 26.16 13.00 -9.84
N SER A 293 25.66 13.49 -10.98
CA SER A 293 24.79 12.70 -11.85
C SER A 293 25.45 11.34 -11.97
N PRO A 294 24.76 10.24 -11.59
CA PRO A 294 25.36 8.93 -11.71
C PRO A 294 25.79 8.80 -13.16
N ALA A 295 27.11 8.74 -13.37
CA ALA A 295 27.69 8.56 -14.68
C ALA A 295 26.98 7.33 -15.25
N SER A 296 26.27 7.53 -16.37
CA SER A 296 25.53 6.50 -17.07
C SER A 296 26.46 5.31 -17.27
N GLN A 297 26.33 4.28 -16.44
CA GLN A 297 26.95 2.99 -16.68
C GLN A 297 26.14 2.36 -17.82
N THR A 298 26.56 2.68 -19.04
CA THR A 298 26.19 2.00 -20.28
C THR A 298 26.88 0.66 -20.36
#